data_AF-A0A661WT88-F1
#
_entry.id   AF-A0A661WT88-F1
#
_cell.length_a   1.000
_cell.length_b   1.000
_cell.length_c   1.000
_cell.angle_alpha   90.00
_cell.angle_beta   90.00
_cell.angle_gamma   90.00
#
_symmetry.space_group_name_H-M   'P 1'
#
loop_
_entity.id
_entity.type
_entity.pdbx_description
1 polymer ?
#
loop_
_entity_poly.entity_id
_entity_poly.type
_entity_poly.pdbx_seq_one_letter_code
_entity_poly.pdbx_strand_id
1 'polypeptide(L)'
;MKSKTFFIGVLVVLGIYSLAGWQIADAFQFSEEKIKGLWYSGIIGTLNIVVAFFTIKLTIKREAKTFMKMFFGGMGARFLVLIVVIISIVKFINIDQFTFILSLLILYVLYQIWEIWLINSYLRKE
;
A
#
# COMPACT_ATOMS: atom_id res chain seq x y z
N MET A 1 5.07 -18.04 -8.23
CA MET A 1 5.37 -16.71 -7.68
C MET A 1 6.45 -16.83 -6.62
N LYS A 2 7.61 -16.18 -6.77
CA LYS A 2 8.61 -16.17 -5.69
C LYS A 2 8.13 -15.20 -4.61
N SER A 3 7.30 -15.67 -3.68
CA SER A 3 6.75 -14.87 -2.56
C SER A 3 7.84 -14.05 -1.86
N LYS A 4 9.07 -14.58 -1.79
CA LYS A 4 10.25 -13.89 -1.27
C LYS A 4 10.49 -12.53 -1.95
N THR A 5 10.45 -12.45 -3.29
CA THR A 5 10.71 -11.19 -4.01
C THR A 5 9.66 -10.14 -3.69
N PHE A 6 8.38 -10.53 -3.58
CA PHE A 6 7.31 -9.62 -3.19
C PHE A 6 7.55 -9.01 -1.80
N PHE A 7 7.78 -9.87 -0.79
CA PHE A 7 7.98 -9.40 0.57
C PHE A 7 9.26 -8.57 0.72
N ILE A 8 10.33 -8.89 -0.02
CA ILE A 8 11.54 -8.05 -0.07
C ILE A 8 11.19 -6.66 -0.60
N GLY A 9 10.44 -6.55 -1.70
CA GLY A 9 10.02 -5.25 -2.22
C GLY A 9 9.18 -4.45 -1.23
N VAL A 10 8.23 -5.09 -0.54
CA VAL A 10 7.43 -4.45 0.52
C VAL A 10 8.31 -3.95 1.67
N LEU A 11 9.26 -4.77 2.13
CA LEU A 11 10.21 -4.40 3.19
C LEU A 11 11.14 -3.26 2.77
N VAL A 12 11.59 -3.23 1.51
CA VAL A 12 12.40 -2.13 0.98
C VAL A 12 11.59 -0.83 0.98
N VAL A 13 10.35 -0.85 0.48
CA VAL A 13 9.48 0.34 0.49
C VAL A 13 9.23 0.80 1.93
N LEU A 14 8.96 -0.12 2.86
CA LEU A 14 8.76 0.21 4.27
C LEU A 14 10.03 0.75 4.94
N GLY A 15 11.19 0.20 4.63
CA GLY A 15 12.47 0.69 5.15
C GLY A 15 12.74 2.11 4.69
N ILE A 16 12.59 2.39 3.40
CA ILE A 16 12.74 3.74 2.83
C ILE A 16 11.72 4.70 3.45
N TYR A 17 10.46 4.28 3.52
CA TYR A 17 9.38 5.07 4.10
C TYR A 17 9.64 5.40 5.58
N SER A 18 10.08 4.44 6.37
CA SER A 18 10.34 4.63 7.81
C SER A 18 11.55 5.53 8.06
N LEU A 19 12.63 5.35 7.28
CA LEU A 19 13.82 6.20 7.38
C LEU A 19 13.53 7.64 6.97
N ALA A 20 12.84 7.84 5.84
CA ALA A 20 12.44 9.16 5.38
C ALA A 20 11.46 9.83 6.36
N GLY A 21 10.47 9.06 6.85
CA GLY A 21 9.51 9.52 7.85
C GLY A 21 10.19 9.95 9.15
N TRP A 22 11.20 9.20 9.62
CA TRP A 22 11.98 9.55 10.80
C TRP A 22 12.77 10.85 10.60
N GLN A 23 13.48 10.98 9.48
CA GLN A 23 14.26 12.19 9.19
C GLN A 23 13.37 13.44 9.09
N ILE A 24 12.21 13.32 8.45
CA ILE A 24 11.24 14.42 8.37
C ILE A 24 10.66 14.73 9.74
N ALA A 25 10.30 13.71 10.53
CA ALA A 25 9.74 13.90 11.86
C ALA A 25 10.71 14.62 12.80
N ASP A 26 12.00 14.28 12.74
CA ASP A 26 13.06 14.93 13.51
C ASP A 26 13.30 16.37 13.04
N ALA A 27 13.49 16.57 11.72
CA ALA A 27 13.79 17.88 11.15
C ALA A 27 12.69 18.94 11.37
N PHE A 28 11.42 18.51 11.37
CA PHE A 28 10.26 19.39 11.52
C PHE A 28 9.60 19.29 12.90
N GLN A 29 10.21 18.57 13.85
CA GLN A 29 9.72 18.39 15.22
C GLN A 29 8.24 17.96 15.24
N PHE A 30 7.93 16.86 14.56
CA PHE A 30 6.57 16.37 14.44
C PHE A 30 5.94 16.10 15.81
N SER A 31 4.70 16.54 15.99
CA SER A 31 3.89 16.17 17.16
C SER A 31 3.55 14.68 17.15
N GLU A 32 3.15 14.15 18.31
CA GLU A 32 2.71 12.75 18.43
C GLU A 32 1.57 12.41 17.45
N GLU A 33 0.67 13.35 17.18
CA GLU A 33 -0.46 13.18 16.26
C GLU A 33 0.00 12.98 14.81
N LYS A 34 1.07 13.69 14.39
CA LYS A 34 1.68 13.52 13.07
C LYS A 34 2.42 12.19 12.96
N ILE A 35 3.15 11.80 14.02
CA ILE A 35 3.85 10.51 14.08
C ILE A 35 2.83 9.36 13.99
N LYS A 36 1.71 9.43 14.73
CA LYS A 36 0.61 8.46 14.60
C LYS A 36 0.09 8.41 13.17
N GLY A 37 -0.10 9.56 12.51
CA GLY A 37 -0.50 9.62 11.10
C GLY A 37 0.44 8.82 10.18
N LEU A 38 1.75 8.96 10.37
CA LEU A 38 2.74 8.16 9.63
C LEU A 38 2.55 6.66 9.89
N TRP A 39 2.52 6.24 11.17
CA TRP A 39 2.34 4.83 11.54
C TRP A 39 1.06 4.21 10.96
N TYR A 40 -0.09 4.85 11.12
CA TYR A 40 -1.35 4.33 10.60
C TYR A 40 -1.34 4.23 9.09
N SER A 41 -0.77 5.22 8.39
CA SER A 41 -0.64 5.16 6.93
C SER A 41 0.27 4.01 6.47
N GLY A 42 1.37 3.76 7.17
CA GLY A 42 2.28 2.63 6.96
C GLY A 42 1.57 1.28 7.07
N ILE A 43 0.83 1.08 8.17
CA ILE A 43 0.08 -0.15 8.42
C ILE A 43 -0.97 -0.38 7.33
N ILE A 44 -1.80 0.62 7.04
CA ILE A 44 -2.90 0.48 6.09
C ILE A 44 -2.38 0.27 4.66
N GLY A 45 -1.36 1.04 4.25
CA GLY A 45 -0.73 0.88 2.95
C GLY A 45 -0.17 -0.53 2.77
N THR A 46 0.48 -1.06 3.81
CA THR A 46 1.03 -2.42 3.81
C THR A 46 -0.06 -3.48 3.70
N LEU A 47 -1.14 -3.34 4.47
CA LEU A 47 -2.28 -4.26 4.37
C LEU A 47 -2.88 -4.23 2.96
N ASN A 48 -3.03 -3.06 2.36
CA ASN A 48 -3.56 -2.91 1.01
C ASN A 48 -2.73 -3.66 -0.05
N ILE A 49 -1.40 -3.55 -0.01
CA ILE A 49 -0.52 -4.25 -0.96
C ILE A 49 -0.44 -5.76 -0.69
N VAL A 50 -0.58 -6.19 0.58
CA VAL A 50 -0.64 -7.62 0.93
C VAL A 50 -1.91 -8.25 0.36
N VAL A 51 -3.07 -7.59 0.46
CA VAL A 51 -4.32 -8.05 -0.15
C VAL A 51 -4.20 -8.10 -1.68
N ALA A 52 -3.53 -7.11 -2.28
CA ALA A 52 -3.21 -7.10 -3.71
C ALA A 52 -2.46 -8.36 -4.14
N PHE A 53 -1.41 -8.71 -3.40
CA PHE A 53 -0.56 -9.85 -3.69
C PHE A 53 -1.32 -11.18 -3.63
N PHE A 54 -2.18 -11.35 -2.63
CA PHE A 54 -3.04 -12.53 -2.57
C PHE A 54 -4.00 -12.57 -3.76
N THR A 55 -4.57 -11.42 -4.14
CA THR A 55 -5.45 -11.32 -5.31
C THR A 55 -4.69 -11.74 -6.58
N ILE A 56 -3.52 -11.16 -6.85
CA ILE A 56 -2.67 -11.50 -8.00
C ILE A 56 -2.29 -12.99 -7.99
N LYS A 57 -1.87 -13.53 -6.85
CA LYS A 57 -1.50 -14.94 -6.72
C LYS A 57 -2.63 -15.88 -7.14
N LEU A 58 -3.88 -15.54 -6.80
CA LEU A 58 -5.06 -16.33 -7.13
C LEU A 58 -5.50 -16.17 -8.59
N THR A 59 -5.21 -15.02 -9.20
CA THR A 59 -5.76 -14.65 -10.51
C THR A 59 -4.77 -14.83 -11.67
N ILE A 60 -3.46 -14.76 -11.42
CA ILE A 60 -2.42 -14.68 -12.48
C ILE A 60 -2.41 -15.88 -13.44
N LYS A 61 -2.86 -17.06 -13.01
CA LYS A 61 -2.92 -18.28 -13.84
C LYS A 61 -4.23 -18.43 -14.62
N ARG A 62 -5.15 -17.46 -14.49
CA ARG A 62 -6.46 -17.51 -15.15
C ARG A 62 -6.36 -16.86 -16.52
N GLU A 63 -7.28 -17.21 -17.41
CA GLU A 63 -7.41 -16.56 -18.73
C GLU A 63 -7.44 -15.04 -18.61
N ALA A 64 -6.86 -14.33 -19.59
CA ALA A 64 -6.66 -12.88 -19.56
C ALA A 64 -7.93 -12.09 -19.22
N LYS A 65 -9.08 -12.47 -19.80
CA LYS A 65 -10.38 -11.82 -19.50
C LYS A 65 -10.75 -11.92 -18.02
N THR A 66 -10.57 -13.11 -17.44
CA THR A 66 -10.88 -13.39 -16.04
C THR A 66 -9.86 -12.74 -15.11
N PHE A 67 -8.57 -12.76 -15.47
CA PHE A 67 -7.52 -12.04 -14.76
C PHE A 67 -7.84 -10.55 -14.66
N MET A 68 -8.10 -9.89 -15.79
CA MET A 68 -8.39 -8.45 -15.84
C MET A 68 -9.62 -8.09 -15.01
N LYS A 69 -10.71 -8.86 -15.13
CA LYS A 69 -11.93 -8.64 -14.35
C LYS A 69 -11.66 -8.73 -12.85
N MET A 70 -10.96 -9.75 -12.40
CA MET A 70 -10.67 -9.94 -10.97
C MET A 70 -9.62 -8.95 -10.45
N PHE A 71 -8.63 -8.60 -11.27
CA PHE A 71 -7.58 -7.65 -10.91
C PHE A 71 -8.14 -6.23 -10.72
N PHE A 72 -8.80 -5.69 -11.74
CA PHE A 72 -9.40 -4.35 -11.65
C PHE A 72 -10.60 -4.31 -10.70
N GLY A 73 -11.42 -5.36 -10.67
CA GLY A 73 -12.51 -5.49 -9.71
C GLY A 73 -12.00 -5.52 -8.26
N GLY A 74 -10.95 -6.30 -7.99
CA GLY A 74 -10.29 -6.35 -6.69
C GLY A 74 -9.61 -5.03 -6.32
N MET A 75 -9.04 -4.30 -7.28
CA MET A 75 -8.50 -2.96 -7.06
C MET A 75 -9.60 -1.97 -6.68
N GLY A 76 -10.74 -1.96 -7.38
CA GLY A 76 -11.89 -1.12 -7.05
C GLY A 76 -12.48 -1.44 -5.67
N ALA A 77 -12.65 -2.72 -5.35
CA ALA A 77 -13.13 -3.15 -4.04
C ALA A 77 -12.19 -2.72 -2.91
N ARG A 78 -10.87 -2.91 -3.08
CA ARG A 78 -9.85 -2.44 -2.13
C ARG A 78 -9.92 -0.93 -1.93
N PHE A 79 -10.11 -0.16 -3.01
CA PHE A 79 -10.21 1.29 -2.92
C PHE A 79 -11.44 1.73 -2.10
N LEU A 80 -12.60 1.10 -2.29
CA LEU A 80 -13.79 1.36 -1.48
C LEU A 80 -13.55 1.03 0.01
N VAL A 81 -12.93 -0.11 0.29
CA VAL A 81 -12.55 -0.49 1.67
C VAL A 81 -11.58 0.55 2.26
N LEU A 82 -10.60 1.00 1.48
CA LEU A 82 -9.63 2.00 1.90
C LEU A 82 -10.31 3.32 2.27
N ILE A 83 -11.28 3.79 1.49
CA ILE A 83 -12.07 4.98 1.80
C ILE A 83 -12.78 4.83 3.16
N VAL A 84 -13.44 3.69 3.40
CA VAL A 84 -14.14 3.42 4.66
C VAL A 84 -13.16 3.43 5.85
N VAL A 85 -11.98 2.83 5.67
CA VAL A 85 -10.92 2.82 6.69
C VAL A 85 -10.39 4.22 6.96
N ILE A 86 -10.11 5.01 5.92
CA ILE A 86 -9.67 6.41 6.04
C ILE A 86 -10.70 7.22 6.84
N ILE A 87 -11.98 7.15 6.48
CA ILE A 87 -13.06 7.88 7.16
C ILE A 87 -13.14 7.46 8.62
N SER A 88 -13.05 6.16 8.90
CA SER A 88 -13.11 5.63 10.26
C SER A 88 -11.94 6.17 11.10
N ILE A 89 -10.73 6.14 10.57
CA ILE A 89 -9.54 6.58 11.30
C ILE A 89 -9.58 8.09 11.56
N VAL A 90 -9.90 8.89 10.54
CA VAL A 90 -10.00 10.35 10.67
C VAL A 90 -11.08 10.75 11.67
N LYS A 91 -12.16 9.96 11.78
CA LYS A 91 -13.27 10.25 12.70
C LYS A 91 -13.01 9.80 14.14
N PHE A 92 -12.38 8.65 14.33
CA PHE A 92 -12.27 8.00 15.64
C PHE A 92 -10.89 8.10 16.29
N ILE A 93 -9.84 8.39 15.53
CA ILE A 93 -8.46 8.45 16.03
C ILE A 93 -7.98 9.90 15.96
N ASN A 94 -7.46 10.40 17.07
CA ASN A 94 -6.83 11.71 17.09
C ASN A 94 -5.46 11.66 16.39
N ILE A 95 -5.44 11.99 15.10
CA ILE A 95 -4.24 12.05 14.26
C ILE A 95 -4.26 13.31 13.38
N ASP A 96 -3.08 13.76 12.97
CA ASP A 96 -2.96 14.82 11.97
C ASP A 96 -3.42 14.30 10.60
N GLN A 97 -4.56 14.81 10.15
CA GLN A 97 -5.24 14.32 8.94
C GLN A 97 -4.39 14.54 7.69
N PHE A 98 -3.70 15.68 7.60
CA PHE A 98 -2.89 16.02 6.44
C PHE A 98 -1.70 15.06 6.29
N THR A 99 -0.95 14.85 7.38
CA THR A 99 0.19 13.92 7.43
C THR A 99 -0.26 12.51 7.09
N PHE A 100 -1.37 12.05 7.67
CA PHE A 100 -1.93 10.73 7.40
C PHE A 100 -2.30 10.53 5.92
N ILE A 101 -3.11 11.44 5.34
CA ILE A 101 -3.59 11.32 3.96
C ILE A 101 -2.42 11.42 2.97
N LEU A 102 -1.52 12.39 3.14
CA LEU A 102 -0.38 12.58 2.26
C LEU A 102 0.54 11.35 2.27
N SER A 103 0.85 10.86 3.47
CA SER A 103 1.68 9.69 3.65
C SER A 103 1.04 8.42 3.07
N LEU A 104 -0.26 8.23 3.29
CA LEU A 104 -1.00 7.11 2.72
C LEU A 104 -1.01 7.16 1.19
N LEU A 105 -1.16 8.35 0.59
CA LEU A 105 -1.11 8.53 -0.86
C LEU A 105 0.26 8.16 -1.43
N ILE A 106 1.35 8.62 -0.80
CA ILE A 106 2.71 8.28 -1.22
C ILE A 106 2.91 6.76 -1.20
N LEU A 107 2.57 6.11 -0.09
CA LEU A 107 2.66 4.65 0.03
C LEU A 107 1.78 3.93 -0.98
N TYR A 108 0.56 4.40 -1.19
CA TYR A 108 -0.36 3.83 -2.17
C TYR A 108 0.25 3.85 -3.58
N VAL A 109 0.81 4.98 -4.01
CA VAL A 109 1.46 5.11 -5.32
C VAL A 109 2.68 4.20 -5.44
N LEU A 110 3.56 4.19 -4.43
CA LEU A 110 4.74 3.32 -4.43
C LEU A 110 4.36 1.84 -4.52
N TYR A 111 3.35 1.42 -3.75
CA TYR A 111 2.85 0.06 -3.80
C TYR A 111 2.13 -0.27 -5.11
N GLN A 112 1.41 0.67 -5.70
CA GLN A 112 0.79 0.48 -7.01
C GLN A 112 1.85 0.28 -8.11
N ILE A 113 2.94 1.06 -8.08
CA ILE A 113 4.07 0.88 -9.00
C ILE A 113 4.70 -0.51 -8.80
N TRP A 114 4.91 -0.92 -7.56
CA TRP A 114 5.42 -2.26 -7.23
C TRP A 114 4.48 -3.38 -7.71
N GLU A 115 3.16 -3.21 -7.53
CA GLU A 115 2.12 -4.15 -7.97
C GLU A 115 2.18 -4.35 -9.49
N ILE A 116 2.22 -3.25 -10.26
CA ILE A 116 2.31 -3.28 -11.72
C ILE A 116 3.63 -3.92 -12.19
N TRP A 117 4.75 -3.56 -11.57
CA TRP A 117 6.04 -4.15 -11.88
C TRP A 117 6.04 -5.66 -11.65
N LEU A 118 5.46 -6.12 -10.54
CA LEU A 118 5.33 -7.53 -10.22
C LEU A 118 4.55 -8.26 -11.31
N ILE A 119 3.38 -7.76 -11.71
CA ILE A 119 2.56 -8.36 -12.77
C ILE A 119 3.32 -8.43 -14.09
N ASN A 120 3.97 -7.34 -14.50
CA ASN A 120 4.76 -7.30 -15.73
C ASN A 120 5.92 -8.29 -15.71
N SER A 121 6.55 -8.50 -14.55
CA SER A 121 7.62 -9.49 -14.40
C SER A 121 7.15 -10.95 -14.59
N TYR A 122 5.86 -11.21 -14.39
CA TYR A 122 5.25 -12.52 -14.67
C TYR A 122 4.91 -12.66 -16.15
N LEU A 123 4.25 -11.66 -16.73
CA LEU A 123 3.82 -11.73 -18.13
C LEU A 123 4.98 -11.81 -19.14
N ARG A 124 6.18 -11.33 -18.79
CA ARG A 124 7.38 -11.47 -19.64
C ARG A 124 8.11 -12.81 -19.53
N LYS A 125 7.74 -13.66 -18.56
CA LYS A 125 8.38 -14.96 -18.31
C LYS A 125 7.57 -16.14 -18.87
N GLU A 126 6.40 -15.86 -19.42
CA GLU A 126 5.67 -16.72 -20.36
C GLU A 126 6.06 -16.33 -21.78
#